data_AF-A0A143HPL4-F1
#
_entry.id   AF-A0A143HPL4-F1
#
_cell.length_a   1.000
_cell.length_b   1.000
_cell.length_c   1.000
_cell.angle_alpha   90.00
_cell.angle_beta   90.00
_cell.angle_gamma   90.00
#
_symmetry.space_group_name_H-M   'P 1'
#
loop_
_entity.id
_entity.type
_entity.pdbx_description
1 polymer ?
#
loop_
_entity_poly.entity_id
_entity_poly.type
_entity_poly.pdbx_seq_one_letter_code
_entity_poly.pdbx_strand_id
1 'polypeptide(L)'
;MEYKLAFEPEVFYWVMGPEIDHLSSVTGKYIDLYDGVTFQTIELVHLKRLIKDVKNRISSKPEYWQEFVGKQTHPEEKDLYTKVSKSKVLEFISQFESIVDEAESKEVGVVFDGD
;
A
#
# COMPACT_ATOMS: atom_id res chain seq x y z
N MET A 1 10.49 12.86 -14.75
CA MET A 1 9.40 13.20 -13.81
C MET A 1 8.96 11.90 -13.20
N GLU A 2 8.91 11.83 -11.88
CA GLU A 2 8.61 10.61 -11.13
C GLU A 2 7.50 10.93 -10.14
N TYR A 3 6.54 10.02 -9.99
CA TYR A 3 5.54 10.11 -8.94
C TYR A 3 6.00 9.31 -7.74
N LYS A 4 6.00 9.95 -6.58
CA LYS A 4 6.39 9.36 -5.30
C LYS A 4 5.16 9.07 -4.47
N LEU A 5 5.07 7.86 -3.91
CA LEU A 5 4.05 7.48 -2.96
C LEU A 5 4.72 7.05 -1.64
N ALA A 6 4.26 7.63 -0.54
CA ALA A 6 4.65 7.24 0.82
C ALA A 6 3.40 6.77 1.58
N PHE A 7 3.59 5.82 2.52
CA PHE A 7 2.51 5.31 3.36
C PHE A 7 2.35 6.19 4.59
N GLU A 8 1.64 7.31 4.46
CA GLU A 8 1.37 8.21 5.56
C GLU A 8 -0.14 8.23 5.91
N PRO A 9 -0.55 7.71 7.09
CA PRO A 9 0.26 7.01 8.12
C PRO A 9 0.70 5.60 7.72
N GLU A 10 1.80 5.12 8.35
CA GLU A 10 2.41 3.80 8.12
C GLU A 10 1.42 2.63 8.22
N VAL A 11 0.35 2.78 9.03
CA VAL A 11 -0.69 1.75 9.15
C VAL A 11 -1.32 1.36 7.81
N PHE A 12 -1.30 2.24 6.80
CA PHE A 12 -1.80 1.92 5.46
C PHE A 12 -0.97 0.86 4.74
N TYR A 13 0.33 0.79 5.00
CA TYR A 13 1.19 -0.29 4.51
C TYR A 13 0.72 -1.64 5.07
N TRP A 14 0.53 -1.71 6.39
CA TRP A 14 0.07 -2.92 7.07
C TRP A 14 -1.31 -3.37 6.58
N VAL A 15 -2.22 -2.40 6.37
CA VAL A 15 -3.53 -2.68 5.77
C VAL A 15 -3.37 -3.34 4.40
N MET A 16 -2.41 -2.93 3.57
CA MET A 16 -2.20 -3.41 2.20
C MET A 16 -1.31 -4.65 2.09
N GLY A 17 -0.74 -5.12 3.20
CA GLY A 17 0.24 -6.20 3.26
C GLY A 17 -0.10 -7.42 2.39
N PRO A 18 -1.30 -8.03 2.49
CA PRO A 18 -1.61 -9.21 1.69
C PRO A 18 -1.58 -9.00 0.17
N GLU A 19 -1.95 -7.82 -0.33
CA GLU A 19 -1.87 -7.50 -1.76
C GLU A 19 -0.46 -7.08 -2.18
N ILE A 20 0.33 -6.49 -1.27
CA ILE A 20 1.76 -6.25 -1.49
C ILE A 20 2.50 -7.59 -1.63
N ASP A 21 2.21 -8.56 -0.76
CA ASP A 21 2.79 -9.91 -0.84
C ASP A 21 2.41 -10.59 -2.16
N HIS A 22 1.14 -10.46 -2.58
CA HIS A 22 0.72 -10.98 -3.87
C HIS A 22 1.41 -10.28 -5.04
N LEU A 23 1.53 -8.95 -5.01
CA LEU A 23 2.24 -8.16 -6.02
C LEU A 23 3.69 -8.62 -6.15
N SER A 24 4.37 -8.85 -5.03
CA SER A 24 5.75 -9.36 -5.01
C SER A 24 5.84 -10.76 -5.61
N SER A 25 4.89 -11.64 -5.30
CA SER A 25 4.86 -12.99 -5.88
C SER A 25 4.73 -13.01 -7.41
N VAL A 26 4.14 -11.97 -8.01
CA VAL A 26 3.92 -11.90 -9.47
C VAL A 26 4.94 -11.02 -10.20
N THR A 27 5.53 -10.02 -9.54
CA THR A 27 6.47 -9.08 -10.17
C THR A 27 7.92 -9.27 -9.74
N GLY A 28 8.17 -9.96 -8.63
CA GLY A 28 9.48 -10.01 -7.97
C GLY A 28 9.88 -8.71 -7.26
N LYS A 29 9.00 -7.69 -7.25
CA LYS A 29 9.24 -6.39 -6.61
C LYS A 29 8.45 -6.30 -5.32
N TYR A 30 9.12 -5.89 -4.26
CA TYR A 30 8.52 -5.71 -2.95
C TYR A 30 8.41 -4.22 -2.65
N ILE A 31 7.21 -3.79 -2.25
CA ILE A 31 7.02 -2.46 -1.67
C ILE A 31 7.40 -2.61 -0.20
N ASP A 32 8.41 -1.88 0.24
CA ASP A 32 8.93 -1.90 1.61
C ASP A 32 8.74 -0.53 2.26
N LEU A 33 8.69 -0.46 3.59
CA LEU A 33 8.62 0.80 4.32
C LEU A 33 9.96 1.54 4.39
N TYR A 34 11.07 0.85 4.18
CA TYR A 34 12.44 1.33 4.40
C TYR A 34 13.33 1.24 3.15
N ASP A 35 12.84 0.65 2.07
CA ASP A 35 13.56 0.54 0.80
C ASP A 35 12.73 1.07 -0.36
N GLY A 36 13.42 1.60 -1.36
CA GLY A 36 12.81 2.19 -2.55
C GLY A 36 12.51 1.14 -3.61
N VAL A 37 11.34 1.20 -4.23
CA VAL A 37 11.00 0.35 -5.37
C VAL A 37 10.33 1.14 -6.50
N THR A 38 10.79 0.92 -7.72
CA THR A 38 10.23 1.56 -8.92
C THR A 38 9.45 0.56 -9.76
N PHE A 39 8.23 0.94 -10.15
CA PHE A 39 7.42 0.25 -11.15
C PHE A 39 7.43 1.04 -12.45
N GLN A 40 7.90 0.42 -13.53
CA GLN A 40 7.91 0.98 -14.87
C GLN A 40 6.49 0.99 -15.46
N THR A 41 6.28 1.76 -16.53
CA THR A 41 4.96 1.94 -17.17
C THR A 41 4.27 0.62 -17.50
N ILE A 42 4.99 -0.38 -18.03
CA ILE A 42 4.43 -1.70 -18.36
C ILE A 42 3.96 -2.49 -17.12
N GLU A 43 4.49 -2.16 -15.93
CA GLU A 43 4.19 -2.83 -14.67
C GLU A 43 3.02 -2.18 -13.93
N LEU A 44 2.55 -0.99 -14.35
CA LEU A 44 1.46 -0.26 -13.69
C LEU A 44 0.14 -1.04 -13.68
N VAL A 45 -0.06 -1.95 -14.64
CA VAL A 45 -1.20 -2.89 -14.63
C VAL A 45 -1.28 -3.71 -13.34
N HIS A 46 -0.13 -4.05 -12.74
CA HIS A 46 -0.08 -4.78 -11.48
C HIS A 46 -0.45 -3.89 -10.29
N LEU A 47 -0.04 -2.62 -10.30
CA LEU A 47 -0.45 -1.65 -9.28
C LEU A 47 -1.96 -1.37 -9.32
N LYS A 48 -2.54 -1.20 -10.52
CA LYS A 48 -3.99 -1.05 -10.69
C LYS A 48 -4.77 -2.25 -10.15
N ARG A 49 -4.25 -3.46 -10.37
CA ARG A 49 -4.84 -4.68 -9.82
C ARG A 49 -4.76 -4.70 -8.30
N LEU A 50 -3.59 -4.42 -7.73
CA LEU A 50 -3.42 -4.29 -6.27
C LEU A 50 -4.41 -3.29 -5.69
N ILE A 51 -4.54 -2.09 -6.27
CA ILE A 51 -5.48 -1.06 -5.82
C ILE A 51 -6.91 -1.58 -5.82
N LYS A 52 -7.35 -2.22 -6.90
CA LYS A 52 -8.68 -2.81 -7.02
C LYS A 52 -8.94 -3.87 -5.94
N ASP A 53 -7.97 -4.75 -5.72
CA ASP A 53 -8.10 -5.85 -4.77
C ASP A 53 -8.17 -5.31 -3.33
N VAL A 54 -7.35 -4.31 -2.98
CA VAL A 54 -7.44 -3.60 -1.69
C VAL A 54 -8.79 -2.92 -1.53
N LYS A 55 -9.28 -2.16 -2.53
CA LYS A 55 -10.60 -1.50 -2.47
C LYS A 55 -11.72 -2.50 -2.19
N ASN A 56 -11.71 -3.63 -2.89
CA ASN A 56 -12.71 -4.69 -2.71
C ASN A 56 -12.66 -5.23 -1.28
N ARG A 57 -11.48 -5.55 -0.75
CA ARG A 57 -11.35 -6.05 0.62
C ARG A 57 -11.81 -5.02 1.66
N ILE A 58 -11.37 -3.77 1.53
CA ILE A 58 -11.70 -2.68 2.47
C ILE A 58 -13.19 -2.32 2.41
N SER A 59 -13.86 -2.48 1.27
CA SER A 59 -15.29 -2.21 1.12
C SER A 59 -16.16 -2.99 2.12
N SER A 60 -15.72 -4.18 2.54
CA SER A 60 -16.43 -5.04 3.50
C SER A 60 -16.10 -4.74 4.97
N LYS A 61 -15.06 -3.94 5.24
CA LYS A 61 -14.64 -3.60 6.62
C LYS A 61 -15.63 -2.62 7.27
N PRO A 62 -15.75 -2.64 8.61
CA PRO A 62 -16.46 -1.61 9.36
C PRO A 62 -15.78 -0.24 9.18
N GLU A 63 -16.46 0.85 9.58
CA GLU A 63 -15.90 2.20 9.48
C GLU A 63 -14.59 2.35 10.27
N TYR A 64 -14.45 1.61 11.38
CA TYR A 64 -13.22 1.53 12.16
C TYR A 64 -12.90 0.09 12.52
N TRP A 65 -11.62 -0.28 12.47
CA TRP A 65 -11.13 -1.57 12.96
C TRP A 65 -9.74 -1.44 13.59
N GLN A 66 -9.27 -2.52 14.21
CA GLN A 66 -7.90 -2.64 14.71
C GLN A 66 -7.08 -3.42 13.68
N GLU A 67 -6.06 -2.78 13.10
CA GLU A 67 -5.12 -3.43 12.20
C GLU A 67 -3.90 -3.90 12.99
N PHE A 68 -3.45 -5.13 12.75
CA PHE A 68 -2.22 -5.63 13.34
C PHE A 68 -1.02 -4.96 12.67
N VAL A 69 -0.13 -4.36 13.46
CA VAL A 69 1.03 -3.59 12.94
C VAL A 69 2.37 -4.17 13.41
N GLY A 70 2.36 -5.39 13.94
CA GLY A 70 3.56 -6.09 14.37
C GLY A 70 3.48 -6.62 15.79
N LYS A 71 4.59 -7.20 16.25
CA LYS A 71 4.72 -7.82 17.56
C LYS A 71 5.87 -7.17 18.31
N GLN A 72 5.60 -6.64 19.49
CA GLN A 72 6.66 -6.30 20.44
C GLN A 72 7.14 -7.60 21.07
N THR A 73 8.44 -7.88 21.03
CA THR A 73 9.02 -9.09 21.64
C THR A 73 9.62 -8.83 23.01
N HIS A 74 10.09 -7.61 23.29
CA HIS A 74 10.70 -7.20 24.56
C HIS A 74 10.12 -5.85 25.03
N PRO A 75 9.97 -5.59 26.33
CA PRO A 75 10.29 -6.49 27.47
C PRO A 75 9.32 -7.66 27.63
N GLU A 76 8.14 -7.60 27.02
CA GLU A 76 7.13 -8.65 27.03
C GLU A 76 6.57 -8.83 25.62
N GLU A 77 6.21 -10.07 25.28
CA GLU A 77 5.56 -10.39 24.01
C GLU A 77 4.13 -9.86 23.99
N LYS A 78 3.84 -8.93 23.08
CA LYS A 78 2.48 -8.45 22.81
C LYS A 78 2.30 -8.10 21.35
N ASP A 79 1.10 -8.42 20.84
CA ASP A 79 0.68 -7.97 19.52
C ASP A 79 0.33 -6.48 19.58
N LEU A 80 0.76 -5.74 18.56
CA LEU A 80 0.52 -4.31 18.42
C LEU A 80 -0.60 -4.10 17.41
N TYR A 81 -1.53 -3.23 17.78
CA TYR A 81 -2.66 -2.87 16.93
C TYR A 81 -2.81 -1.36 16.84
N THR A 82 -3.23 -0.90 15.66
CA THR A 82 -3.53 0.50 15.39
C THR A 82 -4.97 0.62 14.92
N LYS A 83 -5.69 1.62 15.44
CA LYS A 83 -7.05 1.93 14.99
C LYS A 83 -7.00 2.54 13.60
N VAL A 84 -7.69 1.92 12.65
CA VAL A 84 -7.78 2.38 11.25
C VAL A 84 -9.18 2.91 10.95
N SER A 85 -9.25 3.92 10.09
CA SER A 85 -10.48 4.49 9.55
C SER A 85 -10.64 4.08 8.09
N LYS A 86 -11.80 3.52 7.75
CA LYS A 86 -12.14 3.08 6.39
C LYS A 86 -12.09 4.23 5.40
N SER A 87 -12.72 5.35 5.74
CA SER A 87 -12.73 6.55 4.92
C SER A 87 -11.32 7.05 4.61
N LYS A 88 -10.42 7.11 5.61
CA LYS A 88 -9.02 7.53 5.39
C LYS A 88 -8.23 6.55 4.50
N VAL A 89 -8.42 5.24 4.67
CA VAL A 89 -7.78 4.25 3.80
C VAL A 89 -8.28 4.37 2.36
N LEU A 90 -9.59 4.55 2.15
CA LEU A 90 -10.15 4.71 0.82
C LEU A 90 -9.71 6.03 0.15
N GLU A 91 -9.52 7.08 0.93
CA GLU A 91 -8.94 8.35 0.44
C GLU A 91 -7.51 8.12 -0.06
N PHE A 92 -6.65 7.48 0.75
CA PHE A 92 -5.29 7.12 0.35
C PHE A 92 -5.27 6.26 -0.93
N ILE A 93 -6.11 5.22 -1.00
CA ILE A 93 -6.17 4.36 -2.18
C ILE A 93 -6.64 5.14 -3.43
N SER A 94 -7.52 6.12 -3.27
CA SER A 94 -7.98 6.96 -4.38
C SER A 94 -6.88 7.90 -4.88
N GLN A 95 -6.05 8.43 -3.97
CA GLN A 95 -4.86 9.19 -4.32
C GLN A 95 -3.83 8.31 -5.05
N PHE A 96 -3.61 7.10 -4.55
CA PHE A 96 -2.71 6.13 -5.18
C PHE A 96 -3.20 5.75 -6.59
N GLU A 97 -4.50 5.50 -6.78
CA GLU A 97 -5.08 5.27 -8.11
C GLU A 97 -4.84 6.44 -9.05
N SER A 98 -5.09 7.67 -8.58
CA SER A 98 -4.88 8.88 -9.38
C SER A 98 -3.42 9.02 -9.82
N ILE A 99 -2.47 8.72 -8.94
CA ILE A 99 -1.04 8.71 -9.25
C ILE A 99 -0.70 7.68 -10.33
N VAL A 100 -1.23 6.45 -10.20
CA VAL A 100 -0.95 5.39 -11.18
C VAL A 100 -1.56 5.71 -12.54
N ASP A 101 -2.78 6.25 -12.57
CA ASP A 101 -3.43 6.67 -13.82
C ASP A 101 -2.68 7.84 -14.48
N GLU A 102 -2.24 8.82 -13.69
CA GLU A 102 -1.46 9.94 -14.22
C GLU A 102 -0.09 9.48 -14.73
N ALA A 103 0.60 8.60 -14.00
CA ALA A 103 1.88 8.01 -14.42
C ALA A 103 1.75 7.22 -15.73
N GLU A 104 0.68 6.43 -15.88
CA GLU A 104 0.39 5.70 -17.11
C GLU A 104 0.14 6.66 -18.28
N SER A 105 -0.67 7.71 -18.08
CA SER A 105 -1.00 8.69 -19.12
C SER A 105 0.22 9.47 -19.64
N LYS A 106 1.26 9.58 -18.81
CA LYS A 106 2.50 10.31 -19.11
C LYS A 106 3.68 9.39 -19.43
N GLU A 107 3.44 8.09 -19.49
CA GLU A 107 4.46 7.06 -19.75
C GLU A 107 5.67 7.17 -18.80
N VAL A 108 5.41 7.41 -17.51
CA VAL A 108 6.42 7.45 -16.45
C VAL A 108 6.20 6.35 -15.42
N GLY A 109 7.25 6.01 -14.67
CA GLY A 109 7.17 5.05 -13.57
C GLY A 109 6.62 5.66 -12.28
N VAL A 110 6.22 4.77 -11.37
CA VAL A 110 5.85 5.11 -9.98
C VAL A 110 6.94 4.61 -9.04
N VAL A 111 7.37 5.47 -8.14
CA VAL A 111 8.37 5.17 -7.11
C VAL A 111 7.68 5.12 -5.76
N PHE A 112 7.89 4.03 -5.02
CA PHE A 112 7.63 3.96 -3.60
C PHE A 112 8.95 4.27 -2.92
N ASP A 113 8.97 5.36 -2.15
CA ASP A 113 10.12 5.69 -1.31
C ASP A 113 9.87 5.09 0.08
N GLY A 114 10.86 4.35 0.59
CA GLY A 114 10.94 4.06 2.01
C GLY A 114 11.42 5.30 2.79
N ASP A 115 11.18 5.30 4.10
CA ASP A 115 11.65 6.33 5.04
C ASP A 115 13.15 6.23 5.37
#